data_AF-A0A075MGY6-F1
#
_entry.id   AF-A0A075MGY6-F1
#
_cell.length_a   1.000
_cell.length_b   1.000
_cell.length_c   1.000
_cell.angle_alpha   90.00
_cell.angle_beta   90.00
_cell.angle_gamma   90.00
#
_symmetry.space_group_name_H-M   'P 1'
#
loop_
_entity.id
_entity.type
_entity.pdbx_description
1 polymer ?
#
loop_
_entity_poly.entity_id
_entity_poly.type
_entity_poly.pdbx_seq_one_letter_code
_entity_poly.pdbx_strand_id
1 'polypeptide(L)'
;MVTLVGTQARFTDALKDLLELEYDATETYTAAIDRLNDENYKAKLNEFKADHERHIEGIRNLLKASGEEFTDGPCGKQVLMIGKVAIANLIGDNSILKAMLAAEEDTNTAYERMLNHEDRPSSADDFIKNAREDERRHKKWLEEITA
;
A
#
# COMPACT_ATOMS: atom_id res chain seq x y z
N MET A 1 -1.02 -3.81 11.53
CA MET A 1 -0.63 -5.08 12.22
C MET A 1 0.89 -5.06 12.16
N VAL A 2 1.62 -6.15 11.99
CA VAL A 2 2.92 -6.04 11.28
C VAL A 2 2.74 -6.85 10.02
N THR A 3 2.78 -6.21 8.86
CA THR A 3 2.78 -6.90 7.57
C THR A 3 3.85 -8.00 7.52
N LEU A 4 3.63 -9.07 6.77
CA LEU A 4 4.64 -10.10 6.49
C LEU A 4 5.21 -9.99 5.06
N VAL A 5 4.76 -9.00 4.29
CA VAL A 5 5.29 -8.74 2.94
C VAL A 5 6.80 -8.47 3.01
N GLY A 6 7.55 -9.03 2.06
CA GLY A 6 9.01 -8.91 1.97
C GLY A 6 9.78 -9.91 2.84
N THR A 7 9.11 -10.87 3.48
CA THR A 7 9.74 -11.95 4.27
C THR A 7 9.80 -13.30 3.54
N GLN A 8 9.19 -13.36 2.36
CA GLN A 8 9.16 -14.54 1.50
C GLN A 8 10.59 -14.90 1.05
N ALA A 9 10.83 -16.17 0.70
CA ALA A 9 12.16 -16.60 0.28
C ALA A 9 12.52 -16.13 -1.13
N ARG A 10 11.54 -16.08 -2.03
CA ARG A 10 11.71 -15.62 -3.42
C ARG A 10 11.18 -14.21 -3.56
N PHE A 11 11.91 -13.38 -4.28
CA PHE A 11 11.48 -11.99 -4.50
C PHE A 11 10.15 -11.92 -5.26
N THR A 12 9.89 -12.86 -6.17
CA THR A 12 8.63 -12.94 -6.92
C THR A 12 7.44 -13.29 -6.04
N ASP A 13 7.63 -14.12 -5.01
CA ASP A 13 6.57 -14.41 -4.03
C ASP A 13 6.30 -13.17 -3.16
N ALA A 14 7.35 -12.45 -2.76
CA ALA A 14 7.22 -11.19 -2.05
C ALA A 14 6.52 -10.11 -2.89
N LEU A 15 6.78 -10.05 -4.20
CA LEU A 15 6.07 -9.16 -5.14
C LEU A 15 4.58 -9.51 -5.26
N LYS A 16 4.20 -10.80 -5.26
CA LYS A 16 2.79 -11.21 -5.28
C LYS A 16 2.08 -10.75 -4.02
N ASP A 17 2.70 -10.93 -2.85
CA ASP A 17 2.13 -10.48 -1.58
C ASP A 17 2.12 -8.94 -1.47
N LEU A 18 3.10 -8.25 -2.07
CA LEU A 18 3.09 -6.78 -2.19
C LEU A 18 1.94 -6.30 -3.08
N LEU A 19 1.68 -6.96 -4.21
CA LEU A 19 0.58 -6.62 -5.10
C LEU A 19 -0.77 -6.69 -4.37
N GLU A 20 -0.99 -7.72 -3.55
CA GLU A 20 -2.20 -7.82 -2.72
C GLU A 20 -2.28 -6.69 -1.70
N LEU A 21 -1.16 -6.32 -1.07
CA LEU A 21 -1.10 -5.20 -0.13
C LEU A 21 -1.45 -3.86 -0.79
N GLU A 22 -1.03 -3.64 -2.04
CA GLU A 22 -1.39 -2.43 -2.80
C GLU A 22 -2.88 -2.36 -3.16
N TYR A 23 -3.49 -3.50 -3.48
CA TYR A 23 -4.95 -3.56 -3.68
C TYR A 23 -5.69 -3.24 -2.38
N ASP A 24 -5.24 -3.83 -1.26
CA ASP A 24 -5.79 -3.54 0.06
C ASP A 24 -5.65 -2.05 0.42
N ALA A 25 -4.49 -1.44 0.12
CA ALA A 25 -4.24 -0.01 0.33
C ALA A 25 -5.20 0.85 -0.50
N THR A 26 -5.30 0.61 -1.82
CA THR A 26 -6.19 1.36 -2.74
C THR A 26 -7.65 1.34 -2.27
N GLU A 27 -8.12 0.20 -1.79
CA GLU A 27 -9.49 0.01 -1.29
C GLU A 27 -9.70 0.68 0.09
N THR A 28 -8.68 0.66 0.94
CA THR A 28 -8.65 1.37 2.22
C THR A 28 -8.70 2.89 2.01
N TYR A 29 -7.94 3.41 1.04
CA TYR A 29 -8.00 4.81 0.60
C TYR A 29 -9.38 5.20 0.09
N THR A 30 -9.99 4.37 -0.76
CA THR A 30 -11.34 4.60 -1.27
C THR A 30 -12.35 4.72 -0.12
N ALA A 31 -12.31 3.79 0.84
CA ALA A 31 -13.18 3.82 2.01
C ALA A 31 -12.94 5.03 2.92
N ALA A 32 -11.70 5.50 3.06
CA ALA A 32 -11.38 6.72 3.81
C ALA A 32 -11.94 7.95 3.11
N ILE A 33 -11.66 8.13 1.81
CA ILE A 33 -12.11 9.26 1.00
C ILE A 33 -13.63 9.42 1.05
N ASP A 34 -14.37 8.31 0.95
CA ASP A 34 -15.84 8.30 1.01
C ASP A 34 -16.42 8.79 2.34
N ARG A 35 -15.63 8.75 3.42
CA ARG A 35 -16.09 9.06 4.79
C ARG A 35 -15.52 10.35 5.37
N LEU A 36 -14.46 10.89 4.78
CA LEU A 36 -13.91 12.18 5.18
C LEU A 36 -14.93 13.30 4.95
N ASN A 37 -14.86 14.34 5.76
CA ASN A 37 -15.68 15.55 5.60
C ASN A 37 -14.86 16.69 4.96
N ASP A 38 -13.58 16.81 5.29
CA ASP A 38 -12.70 17.83 4.74
C ASP A 38 -12.29 17.50 3.29
N GLU A 39 -12.66 18.39 2.37
CA GLU A 39 -12.37 18.24 0.94
C GLU A 39 -10.87 18.34 0.61
N ASN A 40 -10.07 19.03 1.43
CA ASN A 40 -8.61 19.07 1.24
C ASN A 40 -7.98 17.72 1.59
N TYR A 41 -8.48 17.06 2.64
CA TYR A 41 -8.03 15.71 2.98
C TYR A 41 -8.42 14.71 1.91
N LYS A 42 -9.65 14.78 1.38
CA LYS A 42 -10.07 13.95 0.24
C LYS A 42 -9.19 14.16 -0.97
N ALA A 43 -8.91 15.41 -1.35
CA ALA A 43 -8.05 15.73 -2.48
C ALA A 43 -6.67 15.11 -2.28
N LYS A 44 -6.09 15.24 -1.08
CA LYS A 44 -4.77 14.70 -0.79
C LYS A 44 -4.74 13.18 -0.79
N LEU A 45 -5.71 12.52 -0.17
CA LEU A 45 -5.81 11.06 -0.19
C LEU A 45 -6.06 10.51 -1.60
N ASN A 46 -6.73 11.26 -2.49
CA ASN A 46 -6.86 10.87 -3.90
C ASN A 46 -5.50 10.88 -4.63
N GLU A 47 -4.61 11.84 -4.32
CA GLU A 47 -3.25 11.84 -4.87
C GLU A 47 -2.48 10.58 -4.44
N PHE A 48 -2.56 10.22 -3.16
CA PHE A 48 -1.87 9.05 -2.62
C PHE A 48 -2.45 7.74 -3.16
N LYS A 49 -3.78 7.63 -3.26
CA LYS A 49 -4.45 6.52 -3.94
C LYS A 49 -3.95 6.33 -5.38
N ALA A 50 -3.77 7.43 -6.13
CA ALA A 50 -3.24 7.37 -7.48
C ALA A 50 -1.76 6.91 -7.52
N ASP A 51 -0.98 7.18 -6.47
CA ASP A 51 0.37 6.65 -6.32
C ASP A 51 0.33 5.11 -6.17
N HIS A 52 -0.53 4.57 -5.30
CA HIS A 52 -0.73 3.12 -5.15
C HIS A 52 -1.21 2.45 -6.45
N GLU A 53 -2.14 3.05 -7.18
CA GLU A 53 -2.57 2.54 -8.49
C GLU A 53 -1.41 2.44 -9.49
N ARG A 54 -0.46 3.38 -9.46
CA ARG A 54 0.77 3.27 -10.27
C ARG A 54 1.69 2.17 -9.77
N HIS A 55 1.77 1.96 -8.45
CA HIS A 55 2.58 0.89 -7.87
C HIS A 55 2.05 -0.48 -8.28
N ILE A 56 0.73 -0.69 -8.26
CA ILE A 56 0.06 -1.89 -8.78
C ILE A 56 0.55 -2.20 -10.21
N GLU A 57 0.47 -1.22 -11.11
CA GLU A 57 0.91 -1.42 -12.50
C GLU A 57 2.42 -1.73 -12.60
N GLY A 58 3.25 -1.08 -11.79
CA GLY A 58 4.69 -1.35 -11.72
C GLY A 58 5.00 -2.78 -11.25
N ILE A 59 4.34 -3.24 -10.19
CA ILE A 59 4.49 -4.61 -9.66
C ILE A 59 4.02 -5.63 -10.69
N ARG A 60 2.86 -5.41 -11.33
CA ARG A 60 2.34 -6.28 -12.40
C ARG A 60 3.35 -6.40 -13.55
N ASN A 61 4.00 -5.30 -13.92
CA ASN A 61 5.03 -5.33 -14.96
C ASN A 61 6.28 -6.13 -14.55
N LEU A 62 6.73 -6.01 -13.30
CA LEU A 62 7.83 -6.82 -12.77
C LEU A 62 7.49 -8.30 -12.73
N LEU A 63 6.28 -8.66 -12.28
CA LEU A 63 5.80 -10.04 -12.25
C LEU A 63 5.71 -10.63 -13.67
N LYS A 64 5.13 -9.89 -14.63
CA LYS A 64 5.08 -10.31 -16.05
C LYS A 64 6.49 -10.53 -16.62
N ALA A 65 7.43 -9.63 -16.33
CA ALA A 65 8.81 -9.74 -16.81
C ALA A 65 9.55 -10.95 -16.22
N SER A 66 9.17 -11.39 -15.01
CA SER A 66 9.73 -12.59 -14.38
C SER A 66 9.17 -13.91 -14.92
N GLY A 67 8.11 -13.87 -15.75
CA GLY A 67 7.44 -15.06 -16.28
C GLY A 67 6.58 -15.81 -15.25
N GLU A 68 6.36 -15.22 -14.08
CA GLU A 68 5.52 -15.79 -13.02
C GLU A 68 4.04 -15.50 -13.29
N GLU A 69 3.19 -16.51 -13.10
CA GLU A 69 1.74 -16.31 -13.06
C GLU A 69 1.34 -15.63 -11.75
N PHE A 70 0.45 -14.64 -11.85
CA PHE A 70 -0.17 -13.96 -10.72
C PHE A 70 -1.65 -13.74 -10.99
N THR A 71 -2.43 -13.63 -9.91
CA THR A 71 -3.87 -13.33 -10.02
C THR A 71 -4.05 -11.84 -10.19
N ASP A 72 -4.92 -11.44 -11.11
CA ASP A 72 -5.22 -10.04 -11.37
C ASP A 72 -6.38 -9.58 -10.47
N GLY A 73 -6.21 -8.42 -9.83
CA GLY A 73 -7.17 -7.86 -8.88
C GLY A 73 -6.99 -8.35 -7.44
N PRO A 74 -7.65 -7.69 -6.46
CA PRO A 74 -7.60 -8.10 -5.07
C PRO A 74 -8.04 -9.55 -4.95
N CYS A 75 -7.19 -10.40 -4.39
CA CYS A 75 -7.68 -11.67 -3.89
C CYS A 75 -8.74 -11.33 -2.84
N GLY A 76 -9.91 -11.98 -2.87
CA GLY A 76 -10.97 -11.80 -1.86
C GLY A 76 -10.57 -12.29 -0.45
N LYS A 77 -9.29 -12.17 -0.08
CA LYS A 77 -8.70 -12.50 1.22
C LYS A 77 -9.28 -11.60 2.29
N GLN A 78 -9.27 -12.16 3.49
CA GLN A 78 -9.84 -11.62 4.73
C GLN A 78 -9.22 -10.26 5.14
N VAL A 79 -8.03 -9.91 4.64
CA VAL A 79 -7.31 -8.66 4.95
C VAL A 79 -8.00 -7.44 4.34
N LEU A 80 -8.48 -7.54 3.09
CA LEU A 80 -9.31 -6.53 2.42
C LEU A 80 -10.56 -6.14 3.23
N MET A 81 -11.21 -7.14 3.84
CA MET A 81 -12.37 -6.91 4.70
C MET A 81 -12.00 -6.18 5.99
N ILE A 82 -10.81 -6.40 6.54
CA ILE A 82 -10.40 -5.80 7.83
C ILE A 82 -10.20 -4.28 7.67
N GLY A 83 -9.53 -3.82 6.60
CA GLY A 83 -9.30 -2.38 6.36
C GLY A 83 -10.60 -1.60 6.16
N LYS A 84 -11.50 -2.10 5.29
CA LYS A 84 -12.83 -1.49 5.07
C LYS A 84 -13.70 -1.51 6.33
N VAL A 85 -13.75 -2.62 7.07
CA VAL A 85 -14.56 -2.70 8.30
C VAL A 85 -13.99 -1.81 9.40
N ALA A 86 -12.66 -1.70 9.50
CA ALA A 86 -12.01 -0.82 10.45
C ALA A 86 -12.42 0.64 10.20
N ILE A 87 -12.34 1.12 8.95
CA ILE A 87 -12.74 2.48 8.58
C ILE A 87 -14.26 2.68 8.70
N ALA A 88 -15.05 1.66 8.40
CA ALA A 88 -16.51 1.76 8.39
C ALA A 88 -17.15 2.09 9.75
N ASN A 89 -16.43 1.92 10.86
CA ASN A 89 -16.94 2.22 12.20
C ASN A 89 -16.30 3.48 12.82
N LEU A 90 -15.39 4.14 12.11
CA LEU A 90 -14.72 5.35 12.60
C LEU A 90 -15.59 6.59 12.41
N ILE A 91 -15.49 7.51 13.38
CA ILE A 91 -16.23 8.78 13.41
C ILE A 91 -15.24 9.94 13.45
N GLY A 92 -15.36 10.80 12.45
CA GLY A 92 -14.56 12.03 12.32
C GLY A 92 -13.20 11.81 11.66
N ASP A 93 -12.79 12.82 10.90
CA ASP A 93 -11.66 12.76 9.98
C ASP A 93 -10.34 12.37 10.67
N ASN A 94 -10.07 12.86 11.88
CA ASN A 94 -8.84 12.52 12.60
C ASN A 94 -8.71 11.02 12.90
N SER A 95 -9.82 10.33 13.22
CA SER A 95 -9.80 8.90 13.48
C SER A 95 -9.54 8.08 12.21
N ILE A 96 -10.13 8.52 11.09
CA ILE A 96 -9.90 7.93 9.77
C ILE A 96 -8.44 8.11 9.36
N LEU A 97 -7.89 9.33 9.47
CA LEU A 97 -6.50 9.63 9.13
C LEU A 97 -5.50 8.85 10.01
N LYS A 98 -5.79 8.64 11.29
CA LYS A 98 -4.97 7.78 12.16
C LYS A 98 -5.00 6.32 11.73
N ALA A 99 -6.14 5.81 11.27
CA ALA A 99 -6.23 4.47 10.71
C ALA A 99 -5.43 4.36 9.40
N MET A 100 -5.48 5.39 8.55
CA MET A 100 -4.63 5.48 7.35
C MET A 100 -3.15 5.45 7.71
N LEU A 101 -2.72 6.18 8.75
CA LEU A 101 -1.32 6.17 9.18
C LEU A 101 -0.83 4.76 9.53
N ALA A 102 -1.65 3.97 10.24
CA ALA A 102 -1.30 2.59 10.56
C ALA A 102 -1.20 1.70 9.31
N ALA A 103 -2.02 1.95 8.28
CA ALA A 103 -1.91 1.26 7.00
C ALA A 103 -0.61 1.64 6.27
N GLU A 104 -0.25 2.93 6.26
CA GLU A 104 1.00 3.41 5.67
C GLU A 104 2.25 2.88 6.38
N GLU A 105 2.19 2.63 7.69
CA GLU A 105 3.28 1.98 8.40
C GLU A 105 3.52 0.54 7.93
N ASP A 106 2.44 -0.19 7.62
CA ASP A 106 2.50 -1.53 7.06
C ASP A 106 3.09 -1.49 5.62
N THR A 107 2.67 -0.57 4.75
CA THR A 107 3.23 -0.44 3.38
C THR A 107 4.69 0.01 3.39
N ASN A 108 5.05 1.00 4.20
CA ASN A 108 6.46 1.43 4.36
C ASN A 108 7.34 0.26 4.81
N THR A 109 6.88 -0.53 5.79
CA THR A 109 7.60 -1.72 6.27
C THR A 109 7.78 -2.75 5.15
N ALA A 110 6.75 -2.98 4.33
CA ALA A 110 6.81 -3.89 3.19
C ALA A 110 7.88 -3.43 2.18
N TYR A 111 7.84 -2.17 1.74
CA TYR A 111 8.80 -1.65 0.77
C TYR A 111 10.23 -1.62 1.31
N GLU A 112 10.43 -1.35 2.60
CA GLU A 112 11.75 -1.46 3.23
C GLU A 112 12.31 -2.87 3.16
N ARG A 113 11.48 -3.88 3.38
CA ARG A 113 11.91 -5.28 3.24
C ARG A 113 12.16 -5.65 1.80
N MET A 114 11.32 -5.18 0.87
CA MET A 114 11.52 -5.40 -0.56
C MET A 114 12.85 -4.82 -1.04
N LEU A 115 13.24 -3.63 -0.59
CA LEU A 115 14.55 -3.03 -0.89
C LEU A 115 15.72 -3.87 -0.37
N ASN A 116 15.55 -4.52 0.78
CA ASN A 116 16.59 -5.32 1.43
C ASN A 116 16.50 -6.83 1.10
N HIS A 117 15.59 -7.22 0.21
CA HIS A 117 15.35 -8.62 -0.12
C HIS A 117 16.54 -9.20 -0.90
N GLU A 118 17.10 -10.33 -0.44
CA GLU A 118 18.35 -10.90 -0.98
C GLU A 118 18.23 -11.30 -2.46
N ASP A 119 17.09 -11.89 -2.83
CA ASP A 119 16.78 -12.34 -4.20
C ASP A 119 16.26 -11.21 -5.14
N ARG A 120 16.40 -9.94 -4.73
CA ARG A 120 15.89 -8.82 -5.54
C ARG A 120 16.74 -8.61 -6.81
N PRO A 121 16.13 -8.66 -8.01
CA PRO A 121 16.84 -8.35 -9.25
C PRO A 121 17.07 -6.84 -9.38
N SER A 122 18.20 -6.46 -9.98
CA SER A 122 18.53 -5.04 -10.22
C SER A 122 17.54 -4.33 -11.14
N SER A 123 16.75 -5.06 -11.94
CA SER A 123 15.68 -4.50 -12.77
C SER A 123 14.51 -3.93 -11.95
N ALA A 124 14.35 -4.36 -10.68
CA ALA A 124 13.32 -3.86 -9.78
C ALA A 124 13.80 -2.67 -8.92
N ASP A 125 15.09 -2.35 -8.92
CA ASP A 125 15.69 -1.37 -8.00
C ASP A 125 15.03 0.00 -8.06
N ASP A 126 14.92 0.55 -9.26
CA ASP A 126 14.41 1.91 -9.45
C ASP A 126 12.93 2.00 -9.08
N PHE A 127 12.15 0.99 -9.47
CA PHE A 127 10.72 0.93 -9.13
C PHE A 127 10.52 0.88 -7.61
N ILE A 128 11.15 -0.07 -6.92
CA ILE A 128 10.96 -0.26 -5.47
C ILE A 128 11.47 0.96 -4.69
N LYS A 129 12.58 1.59 -5.12
CA LYS A 129 13.08 2.84 -4.48
C LYS A 129 12.10 3.99 -4.64
N ASN A 130 11.59 4.22 -5.84
CA ASN A 130 10.67 5.33 -6.10
C ASN A 130 9.35 5.12 -5.36
N ALA A 131 8.78 3.91 -5.41
CA ALA A 131 7.56 3.58 -4.69
C ALA A 131 7.73 3.78 -3.18
N ARG A 132 8.85 3.32 -2.60
CA ARG A 132 9.16 3.51 -1.18
C ARG A 132 9.29 4.98 -0.76
N GLU A 133 9.73 5.87 -1.66
CA GLU A 133 9.74 7.32 -1.38
C GLU A 133 8.34 7.95 -1.47
N ASP A 134 7.44 7.42 -2.30
CA ASP A 134 6.02 7.78 -2.28
C ASP A 134 5.39 7.42 -0.94
N GLU A 135 5.56 6.18 -0.46
CA GLU A 135 5.02 5.70 0.83
C GLU A 135 5.54 6.53 2.02
N ARG A 136 6.82 6.92 1.99
CA ARG A 136 7.40 7.79 3.02
C ARG A 136 6.76 9.16 3.04
N ARG A 137 6.45 9.70 1.86
CA ARG A 137 5.77 10.99 1.72
C ARG A 137 4.33 10.91 2.21
N HIS A 138 3.63 9.81 1.95
CA HIS A 138 2.26 9.58 2.46
C HIS A 138 2.27 9.50 3.99
N LYS A 139 3.09 8.62 4.55
CA LYS A 139 3.27 8.46 6.00
C LYS A 139 3.58 9.78 6.67
N LYS A 140 4.58 10.52 6.18
CA LYS A 140 4.99 11.81 6.75
C LYS A 140 3.83 12.80 6.79
N TRP A 141 3.06 12.90 5.70
CA TRP A 141 1.90 13.80 5.66
C TRP A 141 0.83 13.41 6.68
N LEU A 142 0.57 12.10 6.84
CA LEU A 142 -0.37 11.59 7.84
C LEU A 142 0.12 11.81 9.27
N GLU A 143 1.41 11.64 9.55
CA GLU A 143 2.01 11.97 10.85
C GLU A 143 1.83 13.46 11.19
N GLU A 144 2.11 14.35 10.24
CA GLU A 144 1.99 15.80 10.43
C GLU A 144 0.54 16.24 10.71
N ILE A 145 -0.46 15.62 10.07
CA ILE A 145 -1.86 16.01 10.22
C ILE A 145 -2.59 15.33 11.39
N THR A 146 -2.03 14.25 11.93
CA THR A 146 -2.63 13.47 13.03
C THR A 146 -1.94 13.65 14.38
N ALA A 147 -0.79 14.34 14.42
CA ALA A 147 -0.09 14.79 15.62
C ALA A 147 -0.94 15.72 16.48
#